data_AF-A0A2D9RFP0-F1
#
_entry.id   AF-A0A2D9RFP0-F1
#
_cell.length_a   1.000
_cell.length_b   1.000
_cell.length_c   1.000
_cell.angle_alpha   90.00
_cell.angle_beta   90.00
_cell.angle_gamma   90.00
#
_symmetry.space_group_name_H-M   'P 1'
#
loop_
_entity.id
_entity.type
_entity.pdbx_description
1 polymer ?
#
loop_
_entity_poly.entity_id
_entity_poly.type
_entity_poly.pdbx_seq_one_letter_code
_entity_poly.pdbx_strand_id
1 'polypeptide(L)'
;MTLKTVLFGAALACSLFAAPAVAKEKSSEAEDVTTADLSGEWSFIANTGDDCSFTGLALLLPTDSPDQFSCELTALQVCTTETWQVRQSCSARRLGDQLVINSEIEEFVQGEATGAYLPDNFSLKIKSADFMKGVLLSWGSHIAEFRRTEGTIS
;
A
#
# COMPACT_ATOMS: atom_id res chain seq x y z
N MET A 1 -27.02 -84.06 17.50
CA MET A 1 -25.73 -83.67 16.89
C MET A 1 -25.75 -82.16 16.64
N THR A 2 -24.93 -81.47 17.42
CA THR A 2 -24.15 -80.24 17.19
C THR A 2 -24.65 -79.10 16.28
N LEU A 3 -24.64 -77.91 16.89
CA LEU A 3 -24.87 -76.53 16.46
C LEU A 3 -23.72 -75.94 15.60
N LYS A 4 -24.01 -74.96 14.70
CA LYS A 4 -23.18 -73.79 14.29
C LYS A 4 -23.93 -72.95 13.20
N THR A 5 -24.48 -71.76 13.47
CA THR A 5 -23.93 -70.37 13.31
C THR A 5 -23.44 -70.10 11.85
N VAL A 6 -23.85 -69.06 11.10
CA VAL A 6 -23.44 -67.63 11.21
C VAL A 6 -24.21 -66.71 10.22
N LEU A 7 -24.68 -65.58 10.76
CA LEU A 7 -24.82 -64.17 10.31
C LEU A 7 -24.97 -63.66 8.85
N PHE A 8 -25.91 -62.72 8.74
CA PHE A 8 -25.92 -61.35 8.17
C PHE A 8 -25.53 -61.05 6.71
N GLY A 9 -26.41 -60.29 6.05
CA GLY A 9 -26.09 -59.43 4.91
C GLY A 9 -27.26 -58.47 4.61
N ALA A 10 -27.34 -57.35 5.33
CA ALA A 10 -28.29 -56.27 5.06
C ALA A 10 -27.72 -55.35 3.97
N ALA A 11 -28.39 -55.26 2.83
CA ALA A 11 -28.06 -54.33 1.76
C ALA A 11 -28.78 -52.99 1.99
N LEU A 12 -28.02 -51.96 2.36
CA LEU A 12 -28.51 -50.58 2.50
C LEU A 12 -28.31 -49.85 1.16
N ALA A 13 -29.41 -49.42 0.53
CA ALA A 13 -29.41 -48.77 -0.77
C ALA A 13 -29.04 -47.27 -0.67
N CYS A 14 -28.15 -46.85 -1.55
CA CYS A 14 -27.72 -45.47 -1.81
C CYS A 14 -28.88 -44.57 -2.28
N SER A 15 -28.91 -43.31 -1.84
CA SER A 15 -29.40 -42.15 -2.59
C SER A 15 -29.09 -40.84 -1.85
N LEU A 16 -27.91 -40.26 -2.08
CA LEU A 16 -27.61 -38.87 -1.70
C LEU A 16 -27.64 -38.00 -2.95
N PHE A 17 -28.68 -37.17 -3.07
CA PHE A 17 -28.75 -36.11 -4.07
C PHE A 17 -27.77 -34.99 -3.67
N ALA A 18 -26.69 -34.83 -4.45
CA ALA A 18 -25.81 -33.67 -4.36
C ALA A 18 -26.43 -32.52 -5.17
N ALA A 19 -26.86 -31.46 -4.48
CA ALA A 19 -27.26 -30.20 -5.13
C ALA A 19 -26.01 -29.41 -5.55
N PRO A 20 -26.01 -28.73 -6.71
CA PRO A 20 -24.91 -27.86 -7.11
C PRO A 20 -24.97 -26.59 -6.25
N ALA A 21 -23.96 -26.39 -5.41
CA ALA A 21 -23.75 -25.12 -4.74
C ALA A 21 -23.38 -24.08 -5.81
N VAL A 22 -24.33 -23.21 -6.14
CA VAL A 22 -24.08 -22.00 -6.93
C VAL A 22 -23.21 -21.10 -6.06
N ALA A 23 -21.90 -21.14 -6.29
CA ALA A 23 -20.96 -20.19 -5.72
C ALA A 23 -21.30 -18.80 -6.28
N LYS A 24 -21.79 -17.93 -5.41
CA LYS A 24 -22.03 -16.52 -5.72
C LYS A 24 -20.66 -15.86 -5.81
N GLU A 25 -20.12 -15.75 -7.02
CA GLU A 25 -18.93 -14.96 -7.29
C GLU A 25 -19.20 -13.52 -6.82
N LYS A 26 -18.42 -13.08 -5.83
CA LYS A 26 -18.44 -11.72 -5.30
C LYS A 26 -17.84 -10.83 -6.40
N SER A 27 -18.69 -10.29 -7.25
CA SER A 27 -18.31 -9.27 -8.24
C SER A 27 -17.66 -8.11 -7.48
N SER A 28 -16.34 -7.97 -7.63
CA SER A 28 -15.59 -6.79 -7.21
C SER A 28 -16.03 -5.64 -8.10
N GLU A 29 -16.91 -4.79 -7.58
CA GLU A 29 -17.18 -3.49 -8.20
C GLU A 29 -15.85 -2.73 -8.26
N ALA A 30 -15.43 -2.31 -9.45
CA ALA A 30 -14.21 -1.54 -9.61
C ALA A 30 -14.43 -0.21 -8.90
N GLU A 31 -13.78 0.00 -7.74
CA GLU A 31 -13.83 1.28 -7.03
C GLU A 31 -13.34 2.39 -7.96
N ASP A 32 -14.13 3.46 -8.08
CA ASP A 32 -13.74 4.64 -8.84
C ASP A 32 -12.57 5.34 -8.12
N VAL A 33 -11.37 5.11 -8.64
CA VAL A 33 -10.10 5.66 -8.13
C VAL A 33 -10.09 7.19 -8.05
N THR A 34 -10.96 7.88 -8.78
CA THR A 34 -11.07 9.34 -8.74
C THR A 34 -11.77 9.84 -7.48
N THR A 35 -12.48 8.95 -6.77
CA THR A 35 -13.25 9.28 -5.56
C THR A 35 -12.71 8.64 -4.29
N ALA A 36 -11.66 7.82 -4.40
CA ALA A 36 -11.05 7.16 -3.24
C ALA A 36 -10.63 8.20 -2.17
N ASP A 37 -10.89 7.95 -0.89
CA ASP A 37 -10.23 8.74 0.16
C ASP A 37 -8.73 8.42 0.11
N LEU A 38 -7.88 9.45 0.18
CA LEU A 38 -6.42 9.31 0.23
C LEU A 38 -5.84 9.67 1.61
N SER A 39 -6.67 10.20 2.50
CA SER A 39 -6.25 10.59 3.85
C SER A 39 -5.71 9.39 4.63
N GLY A 40 -4.83 9.66 5.59
CA GLY A 40 -4.23 8.65 6.47
C GLY A 40 -2.78 8.31 6.10
N GLU A 41 -2.30 7.23 6.69
CA GLU A 41 -0.89 6.83 6.60
C GLU A 41 -0.62 5.91 5.40
N TRP A 42 0.50 6.18 4.74
CA TRP A 42 1.02 5.45 3.62
C TRP A 42 2.47 5.09 3.87
N SER A 43 2.82 3.83 3.66
CA SER A 43 4.20 3.41 3.49
C SER A 43 4.62 3.56 2.03
N PHE A 44 5.88 3.92 1.80
CA PHE A 44 6.43 3.94 0.45
C PHE A 44 7.79 3.27 0.35
N ILE A 45 8.06 2.80 -0.87
CA ILE A 45 9.37 2.30 -1.29
C ILE A 45 9.70 2.97 -2.63
N ALA A 46 10.94 3.45 -2.78
CA ALA A 46 11.48 3.93 -4.04
C ALA A 46 12.65 3.06 -4.49
N ASN A 47 12.68 2.70 -5.77
CA ASN A 47 13.77 1.94 -6.36
C ASN A 47 14.89 2.89 -6.80
N THR A 48 15.92 3.00 -5.96
CA THR A 48 17.10 3.84 -6.19
C THR A 48 18.31 3.07 -6.74
N GLY A 49 18.12 1.80 -7.13
CA GLY A 49 19.20 0.90 -7.54
C GLY A 49 19.60 -0.09 -6.43
N ASP A 50 20.59 -0.93 -6.71
CA ASP A 50 20.94 -2.05 -5.82
C ASP A 50 21.78 -1.65 -4.60
N ASP A 51 22.42 -0.49 -4.63
CA ASP A 51 23.38 -0.05 -3.59
C ASP A 51 22.73 0.67 -2.40
N CYS A 52 21.43 0.97 -2.50
CA CYS A 52 20.68 1.71 -1.49
C CYS A 52 19.24 1.18 -1.38
N SER A 53 18.69 1.15 -0.16
CA SER A 53 17.24 1.08 0.04
C SER A 53 16.70 2.47 0.34
N PHE A 54 15.50 2.77 -0.19
CA PHE A 54 14.81 4.04 0.05
C PHE A 54 13.35 3.74 0.40
N THR A 55 12.97 3.99 1.64
CA THR A 55 11.63 3.72 2.17
C THR A 55 11.13 4.90 2.99
N GLY A 56 9.87 4.87 3.40
CA GLY A 56 9.38 5.84 4.36
C GLY A 56 7.90 5.74 4.64
N LEU A 57 7.42 6.71 5.41
CA LEU A 57 6.02 6.90 5.76
C LEU A 57 5.59 8.31 5.33
N ALA A 58 4.34 8.42 4.88
CA ALA A 58 3.68 9.68 4.58
C ALA A 58 2.30 9.69 5.25
N LEU A 59 1.99 10.74 6.00
CA LEU A 59 0.68 10.99 6.57
C LEU A 59 -0.02 12.08 5.77
N LEU A 60 -1.09 11.74 5.05
CA LEU A 60 -1.92 12.71 4.34
C LEU A 60 -3.07 13.17 5.24
N LEU A 61 -3.10 14.47 5.53
CA LEU A 61 -4.12 15.11 6.36
C LEU A 61 -5.09 15.89 5.48
N PRO A 62 -6.42 15.71 5.64
CA PRO A 62 -7.40 16.44 4.86
C PRO A 62 -7.34 17.94 5.17
N THR A 63 -7.66 18.76 4.17
CA THR A 63 -7.86 20.21 4.33
C THR A 63 -9.32 20.58 4.03
N ASP A 64 -9.66 21.87 4.11
CA ASP A 64 -10.98 22.37 3.69
C ASP A 64 -11.24 22.17 2.19
N SER A 65 -10.20 21.89 1.40
CA SER A 65 -10.30 21.57 -0.03
C SER A 65 -10.19 20.06 -0.26
N PRO A 66 -11.19 19.41 -0.91
CA PRO A 66 -11.24 17.94 -1.01
C PRO A 66 -10.10 17.31 -1.82
N ASP A 67 -9.47 18.09 -2.71
CA ASP A 67 -8.35 17.64 -3.54
C ASP A 67 -6.98 18.11 -3.00
N GLN A 68 -6.92 18.67 -1.79
CA GLN A 68 -5.69 19.15 -1.18
C GLN A 68 -5.48 18.54 0.20
N PHE A 69 -4.23 18.18 0.48
CA PHE A 69 -3.79 17.60 1.73
C PHE A 69 -2.56 18.37 2.22
N SER A 70 -2.51 18.67 3.52
CA SER A 70 -1.22 18.83 4.17
C SER A 70 -0.65 17.44 4.44
N CYS A 71 0.67 17.32 4.52
CA CYS A 71 1.26 16.05 4.84
C CYS A 71 2.57 16.16 5.60
N GLU A 72 2.90 15.06 6.26
CA GLU A 72 4.19 14.84 6.90
C GLU A 72 4.81 13.60 6.27
N LEU A 73 6.12 13.66 6.00
CA LEU A 73 6.86 12.56 5.39
C LEU A 73 8.13 12.29 6.19
N THR A 74 8.42 11.01 6.43
CA THR A 74 9.70 10.57 6.98
C THR A 74 10.32 9.55 6.04
N ALA A 75 11.41 9.93 5.39
CA ALA A 75 12.17 9.07 4.49
C ALA A 75 13.36 8.45 5.21
N LEU A 76 13.64 7.18 4.91
CA LEU A 76 14.82 6.46 5.33
C LEU A 76 15.55 5.96 4.08
N GLN A 77 16.78 6.44 3.91
CA GLN A 77 17.71 5.98 2.90
C GLN A 77 18.86 5.25 3.58
N VAL A 78 19.08 3.99 3.24
CA VAL A 78 20.18 3.17 3.75
C VAL A 78 21.03 2.71 2.57
N CYS A 79 22.20 3.31 2.44
CA CYS A 79 23.24 2.91 1.47
C CYS A 79 24.40 2.22 2.21
N THR A 80 25.33 1.60 1.47
CA THR A 80 26.48 0.91 2.07
C THR A 80 27.40 1.82 2.89
N THR A 81 27.48 3.11 2.53
CA THR A 81 28.41 4.08 3.14
C THR A 81 27.74 5.10 4.05
N GLU A 82 26.41 5.24 3.95
CA GLU A 82 25.67 6.34 4.56
C GLU A 82 24.23 5.96 4.82
N THR A 83 23.65 6.57 5.85
CA THR A 83 22.24 6.42 6.18
C THR A 83 21.68 7.79 6.52
N TRP A 84 20.58 8.15 5.86
CA TRP A 84 19.82 9.34 6.17
C TRP A 84 18.41 8.97 6.59
N GLN A 85 17.95 9.63 7.65
CA GLN A 85 16.56 9.68 8.00
C GLN A 85 16.13 11.14 8.01
N VAL A 86 15.18 11.51 7.16
CA VAL A 86 14.83 12.90 6.92
C VAL A 86 13.33 13.10 7.13
N ARG A 87 12.99 14.06 7.98
CA ARG A 87 11.64 14.51 8.26
C ARG A 87 11.32 15.70 7.38
N GLN A 88 10.15 15.67 6.76
CA GLN A 88 9.72 16.64 5.75
C GLN A 88 8.27 17.03 6.00
N SER A 89 7.97 18.30 5.85
CA SER A 89 6.60 18.76 5.65
C SER A 89 6.28 18.68 4.17
N CYS A 90 5.01 18.53 3.82
CA CYS A 90 4.60 18.51 2.43
C CYS A 90 3.18 19.01 2.20
N SER A 91 2.90 19.32 0.94
CA SER A 91 1.56 19.55 0.42
C SER A 91 1.30 18.56 -0.70
N ALA A 92 0.12 17.93 -0.69
CA ALA A 92 -0.30 17.03 -1.75
C ALA A 92 -1.57 17.54 -2.44
N ARG A 93 -1.63 17.37 -3.75
CA ARG A 93 -2.78 17.77 -4.57
C ARG A 93 -3.22 16.63 -5.47
N ARG A 94 -4.50 16.27 -5.38
CA ARG A 94 -5.15 15.36 -6.32
C ARG A 94 -5.47 16.08 -7.62
N LEU A 95 -5.20 15.41 -8.74
CA LEU A 95 -5.48 15.86 -10.10
C LEU A 95 -6.07 14.67 -10.88
N GLY A 96 -7.38 14.43 -10.72
CA GLY A 96 -8.04 13.26 -11.29
C GLY A 96 -7.50 11.96 -10.68
N ASP A 97 -6.89 11.10 -11.50
CA ASP A 97 -6.29 9.83 -11.07
C ASP A 97 -4.82 9.95 -10.63
N GLN A 98 -4.35 11.18 -10.38
CA GLN A 98 -2.98 11.47 -9.94
C GLN A 98 -2.94 12.18 -8.59
N LEU A 99 -1.88 11.93 -7.83
CA LEU A 99 -1.51 12.66 -6.62
C LEU A 99 -0.10 13.23 -6.82
N VAL A 100 0.03 14.55 -6.67
CA VAL A 100 1.32 15.25 -6.71
C VAL A 100 1.66 15.72 -5.31
N ILE A 101 2.83 15.36 -4.79
CA ILE A 101 3.34 15.72 -3.46
C ILE A 101 4.57 16.61 -3.64
N ASN A 102 4.55 17.78 -3.01
CA ASN A 102 5.71 18.68 -2.92
C ASN A 102 6.14 18.80 -1.47
N SER A 103 7.42 18.57 -1.21
CA SER A 103 7.99 18.46 0.14
C SER A 103 9.00 19.56 0.43
N GLU A 104 9.19 19.82 1.72
CA GLU A 104 10.24 20.69 2.26
C GLU A 104 10.98 19.95 3.37
N ILE A 105 12.32 20.07 3.40
CA ILE A 105 13.15 19.43 4.42
C ILE A 105 13.03 20.21 5.71
N GLU A 106 12.58 19.52 6.76
CA GLU A 106 12.47 20.09 8.10
C GLU A 106 13.67 19.70 8.97
N GLU A 107 14.07 18.43 8.90
CA GLU A 107 15.07 17.89 9.82
C GLU A 107 15.79 16.67 9.25
N PHE A 108 17.12 16.63 9.36
CA PHE A 108 17.91 15.42 9.23
C PHE A 108 17.95 14.73 10.60
N VAL A 109 17.05 13.77 10.83
CA VAL A 109 16.97 12.97 12.06
C VAL A 109 18.21 12.09 12.22
N GLN A 110 18.73 11.58 11.11
CA GLN A 110 19.98 10.85 11.04
C GLN A 110 20.76 11.25 9.78
N GLY A 111 22.09 11.30 9.91
CA GLY A 111 23.02 11.69 8.86
C GLY A 111 23.30 13.19 8.87
N GLU A 112 24.43 13.59 8.31
CA GLU A 112 24.81 15.00 8.24
C GLU A 112 23.94 15.72 7.21
N ALA A 113 23.50 16.93 7.57
CA ALA A 113 22.77 17.80 6.67
C ALA A 113 23.65 18.15 5.46
N THR A 114 23.09 18.01 4.26
CA THR A 114 23.83 18.18 3.01
C THR A 114 22.95 18.79 1.92
N GLY A 115 23.55 19.61 1.06
CA GLY A 115 22.88 20.12 -0.14
C GLY A 115 22.68 19.07 -1.24
N ALA A 116 23.23 17.86 -1.06
CA ALA A 116 23.02 16.75 -1.98
C ALA A 116 21.67 16.04 -1.77
N TYR A 117 21.10 16.13 -0.57
CA TYR A 117 19.78 15.59 -0.28
C TYR A 117 18.74 16.65 -0.64
N LEU A 118 17.88 16.34 -1.61
CA LEU A 118 16.82 17.24 -2.07
C LEU A 118 15.47 16.82 -1.47
N PRO A 119 14.48 17.73 -1.40
CA PRO A 119 13.15 17.35 -0.93
C PRO A 119 12.54 16.22 -1.76
N ASP A 120 11.90 15.28 -1.09
CA ASP A 120 11.30 14.11 -1.72
C ASP A 120 9.91 14.44 -2.25
N ASN A 121 9.86 14.87 -3.51
CA ASN A 121 8.61 15.14 -4.21
C ASN A 121 8.11 13.87 -4.90
N PHE A 122 6.80 13.75 -5.09
CA PHE A 122 6.22 12.57 -5.75
C PHE A 122 5.19 12.95 -6.80
N SER A 123 5.15 12.19 -7.89
CA SER A 123 4.06 12.19 -8.86
C SER A 123 3.54 10.77 -9.00
N LEU A 124 2.38 10.49 -8.43
CA LEU A 124 1.82 9.15 -8.28
C LEU A 124 0.52 9.01 -9.06
N LYS A 125 0.33 7.88 -9.72
CA LYS A 125 -0.97 7.46 -10.26
C LYS A 125 -1.69 6.63 -9.21
N ILE A 126 -2.93 6.99 -8.92
CA ILE A 126 -3.84 6.28 -8.02
C ILE A 126 -4.33 5.03 -8.76
N LYS A 127 -4.11 3.85 -8.18
CA LYS A 127 -4.46 2.56 -8.78
C LYS A 127 -5.65 1.91 -8.09
N SER A 128 -5.79 2.14 -6.79
CA SER A 128 -6.88 1.70 -5.92
C SER A 128 -6.88 2.56 -4.67
N ALA A 129 -7.84 2.34 -3.77
CA ALA A 129 -7.88 3.01 -2.47
C ALA A 129 -6.64 2.74 -1.61
N ASP A 130 -5.91 1.64 -1.84
CA ASP A 130 -4.78 1.18 -1.02
C ASP A 130 -3.42 1.16 -1.74
N PHE A 131 -3.38 1.55 -3.03
CA PHE A 131 -2.16 1.49 -3.83
C PHE A 131 -2.03 2.68 -4.79
N MET A 132 -0.85 3.30 -4.76
CA MET A 132 -0.43 4.30 -5.74
C MET A 132 0.96 3.96 -6.27
N LYS A 133 1.23 4.34 -7.51
CA LYS A 133 2.54 4.10 -8.15
C LYS A 133 2.92 5.25 -9.06
N GLY A 134 4.19 5.63 -9.03
CA GLY A 134 4.70 6.66 -9.91
C GLY A 134 6.18 6.90 -9.68
N VAL A 135 6.55 8.17 -9.49
CA VAL A 135 7.95 8.60 -9.47
C VAL A 135 8.23 9.46 -8.24
N LEU A 136 9.29 9.14 -7.53
CA LEU A 136 10.01 10.02 -6.61
C LEU A 136 10.91 10.96 -7.42
N LEU A 137 10.81 12.26 -7.15
CA LEU A 137 11.57 13.35 -7.73
C LEU A 137 12.37 14.04 -6.61
N SER A 138 13.63 13.67 -6.48
CA SER A 138 14.58 14.19 -5.49
C SER A 138 15.91 14.49 -6.21
N TRP A 139 17.04 13.95 -5.75
CA TRP A 139 18.33 14.01 -6.47
C TRP A 139 18.31 13.34 -7.86
N GLY A 140 17.30 12.49 -8.10
CA GLY A 140 17.04 11.82 -9.36
C GLY A 140 15.54 11.53 -9.54
N SER A 141 15.23 10.66 -10.50
CA SER A 141 13.88 10.15 -10.74
C SER A 141 13.84 8.65 -10.53
N HIS A 142 13.04 8.20 -9.56
CA HIS A 142 13.01 6.80 -9.12
C HIS A 142 11.58 6.28 -9.10
N ILE A 143 11.37 5.02 -9.48
CA ILE A 143 10.03 4.42 -9.39
C ILE A 143 9.65 4.28 -7.92
N ALA A 144 8.49 4.81 -7.56
CA ALA A 144 7.95 4.77 -6.20
C ALA A 144 6.61 4.04 -6.15
N GLU A 145 6.40 3.28 -5.09
CA GLU A 145 5.15 2.59 -4.77
C GLU A 145 4.70 2.98 -3.36
N PHE A 146 3.45 3.39 -3.24
CA PHE A 146 2.80 3.74 -1.98
C PHE A 146 1.74 2.70 -1.67
N ARG A 147 1.71 2.22 -0.43
CA ARG A 147 0.69 1.31 0.10
C ARG A 147 0.15 1.82 1.41
N ARG A 148 -1.17 1.76 1.59
CA ARG A 148 -1.77 2.09 2.90
C ARG A 148 -1.14 1.23 3.99
N THR A 149 -0.80 1.84 5.12
CA THR A 149 -0.37 1.07 6.29
C THR A 149 -1.60 0.33 6.84
N GLU A 150 -1.52 -1.00 6.98
CA GLU A 150 -2.63 -1.78 7.56
C GLU A 150 -2.87 -1.35 9.02
N GLY A 151 -4.14 -1.14 9.39
CA GLY A 151 -4.55 -0.79 10.76
C GLY A 151 -5.17 0.59 10.94
N THR A 152 -5.22 1.42 9.89
CA THR A 152 -5.94 2.71 9.89
C THR A 152 -7.03 2.71 8.82
N ILE A 153 -8.00 1.80 8.97
CA ILE A 153 -9.23 1.80 8.20
C ILE A 153 -10.30 2.41 9.11
N SER A 154 -10.93 3.50 8.70
CA SER A 154 -12.07 4.08 9.43
C SER A 154 -13.30 3.19 9.30
#